data_AF-A0A388SVU7-F1
#
_entry.id   AF-A0A388SVU7-F1
#
_cell.length_a   1.000
_cell.length_b   1.000
_cell.length_c   1.000
_cell.angle_alpha   90.00
_cell.angle_beta   90.00
_cell.angle_gamma   90.00
#
_symmetry.space_group_name_H-M   'P 1'
#
loop_
_entity.id
_entity.type
_entity.pdbx_description
1 polymer ?
#
loop_
_entity_poly.entity_id
_entity_poly.type
_entity_poly.pdbx_seq_one_letter_code
_entity_poly.pdbx_strand_id
1 'polypeptide(L)'
;MLAAMPPPPTTPPDQGESRIRARGDACPGALRLHPAADGGLARLRLPAGLLTGRQLRALSVAAERLGDGSLSITSRGNVELRGLADGCGPALAELLREAGLLPSDTHERVRNIVASPLAGLDGYGGPDGYGGPDGYDGRDGRREGGGRGGQGGYGGRDGRDRRDRRDGRDENGRAESGGRGGRDGRYEQRGRDGRYEQRGRDENREQGGRGGPDVRSWARELDALLCASERAAGLSGRFLFALDDGRCDVAGLGADVTLLAARGGRGDGPGDERVELRIGRHAFRVRAADAARAALAAAEAFLAAADEAGTGAWRVRELPEGQDIAVGAELERAGVAATPRHPAPCADAPAPGTGPSTPGTGPSTPGTDPSAPEPGSGPAPPGPAGPGAGPLPGIVEGPDGWAVSVLAPLGRLTVAQSRELLPAPADEVRLTPWRGSVVPGFADRGAARARLDALRRAGFVTGTGSPWYGVGACTGRPGCARSLADVRADVRADIGEYLRAGARAGTAPGPGGLPVYWSGCERRCGRPQHDHVDVVATGDGAYRVTARGTAVPVPSRAELGDTIATARTSATK
;
A
#
# COMPACT_ATOMS: atom_id res chain seq x y z
N MET A 1 47.52 31.09 10.61
CA MET A 1 47.42 29.91 9.73
C MET A 1 47.33 28.68 10.60
N LEU A 2 46.12 28.16 10.85
CA LEU A 2 45.90 26.87 11.49
C LEU A 2 45.29 25.96 10.43
N ALA A 3 46.02 24.93 10.06
CA ALA A 3 45.67 24.01 8.98
C ALA A 3 44.40 23.22 9.33
N ALA A 4 43.48 23.14 8.38
CA ALA A 4 42.28 22.31 8.46
C ALA A 4 42.69 20.84 8.58
N MET A 5 42.23 20.16 9.64
CA MET A 5 42.32 18.71 9.71
C MET A 5 41.33 18.10 8.69
N PRO A 6 41.77 17.13 7.86
CA PRO A 6 40.85 16.40 7.00
C PRO A 6 39.87 15.58 7.86
N PRO A 7 38.60 15.45 7.43
CA PRO A 7 37.64 14.62 8.13
C PRO A 7 38.14 13.17 8.19
N PRO A 8 37.85 12.43 9.29
CA PRO A 8 38.19 11.02 9.35
C PRO A 8 37.46 10.28 8.21
N PRO A 9 38.12 9.30 7.55
CA PRO A 9 37.48 8.52 6.52
C PRO A 9 36.25 7.83 7.13
N THR A 10 35.10 8.06 6.50
CA THR A 10 33.86 7.34 6.77
C THR A 10 34.06 5.91 6.26
N THR A 11 34.54 5.03 7.13
CA THR A 11 34.55 3.59 6.84
C THR A 11 33.09 3.16 6.64
N PRO A 12 32.68 2.69 5.44
CA PRO A 12 31.38 2.05 5.30
C PRO A 12 31.32 0.86 6.27
N PRO A 13 30.15 0.52 6.83
CA PRO A 13 30.04 -0.68 7.65
C PRO A 13 30.51 -1.85 6.78
N ASP A 14 31.50 -2.58 7.29
CA ASP A 14 32.08 -3.78 6.70
C ASP A 14 31.03 -4.60 5.93
N GLN A 15 31.04 -4.45 4.60
CA GLN A 15 30.19 -5.18 3.65
C GLN A 15 30.91 -6.41 3.09
N GLY A 16 32.11 -6.72 3.58
CA GLY A 16 32.98 -7.77 3.04
C GLY A 16 32.90 -9.11 3.77
N GLU A 17 32.48 -9.15 5.04
CA GLU A 17 32.33 -10.43 5.74
C GLU A 17 31.00 -11.12 5.43
N SER A 18 31.06 -12.21 4.66
CA SER A 18 29.96 -13.16 4.53
C SER A 18 29.53 -13.63 5.92
N ARG A 19 28.38 -13.14 6.40
CA ARG A 19 27.86 -13.50 7.72
C ARG A 19 27.19 -14.86 7.63
N ILE A 20 27.94 -15.94 7.86
CA ILE A 20 27.37 -17.27 8.10
C ILE A 20 26.38 -17.13 9.26
N ARG A 21 25.08 -17.35 8.98
CA ARG A 21 24.04 -17.20 9.99
C ARG A 21 23.87 -18.49 10.79
N ALA A 22 24.21 -18.42 12.08
CA ALA A 22 24.05 -19.55 13.01
C ALA A 22 22.59 -19.80 13.48
N ARG A 23 21.65 -18.90 13.20
CA ARG A 23 20.25 -18.96 13.68
C ARG A 23 19.27 -19.00 12.50
N GLY A 24 18.26 -19.86 12.59
CA GLY A 24 17.14 -19.93 11.65
C GLY A 24 16.26 -18.68 11.62
N ASP A 25 15.49 -18.51 10.54
CA ASP A 25 14.63 -17.34 10.34
C ASP A 25 13.61 -17.18 11.48
N ALA A 26 13.58 -15.99 12.06
CA ALA A 26 12.72 -15.60 13.18
C ALA A 26 11.69 -14.54 12.80
N CYS A 27 11.43 -14.35 11.51
CA CYS A 27 10.35 -13.50 11.06
C CYS A 27 9.00 -13.98 11.63
N PRO A 28 8.16 -13.06 12.15
CA PRO A 28 6.82 -13.42 12.64
C PRO A 28 5.99 -13.98 11.50
N GLY A 29 5.20 -14.99 11.84
CA GLY A 29 4.11 -15.52 11.04
C GLY A 29 2.80 -15.57 11.82
N ALA A 30 1.74 -16.01 11.16
CA ALA A 30 0.42 -16.26 11.74
C ALA A 30 0.39 -17.52 12.61
N LEU A 31 1.19 -18.55 12.27
CA LEU A 31 1.26 -19.81 13.03
C LEU A 31 2.42 -19.81 14.02
N ARG A 32 3.51 -19.11 13.68
CA ARG A 32 4.65 -18.89 14.57
C ARG A 32 4.74 -17.43 14.97
N LEU A 33 4.10 -17.13 16.10
CA LEU A 33 4.14 -15.80 16.70
C LEU A 33 5.57 -15.42 17.09
N HIS A 34 5.91 -14.14 16.89
CA HIS A 34 7.16 -13.58 17.40
C HIS A 34 6.95 -13.03 18.81
N PRO A 35 7.80 -13.36 19.80
CA PRO A 35 7.74 -12.73 21.10
C PRO A 35 8.16 -11.27 21.00
N ALA A 36 7.24 -10.34 21.25
CA ALA A 36 7.51 -8.91 21.36
C ALA A 36 7.31 -8.44 22.81
N ALA A 37 7.64 -7.17 23.07
CA ALA A 37 7.58 -6.62 24.43
C ALA A 37 6.15 -6.38 24.93
N ASP A 38 5.20 -6.23 24.00
CA ASP A 38 3.78 -6.07 24.26
C ASP A 38 3.01 -7.41 24.26
N GLY A 39 3.67 -8.53 23.96
CA GLY A 39 3.06 -9.84 23.77
C GLY A 39 3.45 -10.47 22.43
N GLY A 40 2.73 -11.51 22.00
CA GLY A 40 2.94 -12.11 20.69
C GLY A 40 2.65 -11.15 19.55
N LEU A 41 3.43 -11.29 18.47
CA LEU A 41 3.25 -10.57 17.20
C LEU A 41 2.98 -11.59 16.09
N ALA A 42 1.81 -11.48 15.48
CA ALA A 42 1.51 -12.17 14.23
C ALA A 42 1.67 -11.20 13.06
N ARG A 43 2.20 -11.69 11.95
CA ARG A 43 2.14 -11.01 10.66
C ARG A 43 1.53 -11.96 9.65
N LEU A 44 0.59 -11.45 8.87
CA LEU A 44 -0.13 -12.26 7.90
C LEU A 44 0.64 -12.35 6.58
N ARG A 45 0.09 -13.12 5.64
CA ARG A 45 0.45 -13.11 4.21
C ARG A 45 -0.77 -12.60 3.44
N LEU A 46 -0.64 -11.43 2.83
CA LEU A 46 -1.70 -10.70 2.14
C LEU A 46 -1.20 -10.31 0.75
N PRO A 47 -1.24 -11.24 -0.23
CA PRO A 47 -0.73 -11.00 -1.57
C PRO A 47 -1.38 -9.76 -2.19
N ALA A 48 -0.56 -8.87 -2.75
CA ALA A 48 -0.98 -7.56 -3.26
C ALA A 48 -1.69 -6.65 -2.23
N GLY A 49 -1.63 -7.00 -0.93
CA GLY A 49 -2.33 -6.29 0.14
C GLY A 49 -3.84 -6.40 0.10
N LEU A 50 -4.39 -7.40 -0.59
CA LEU A 50 -5.84 -7.53 -0.83
C LEU A 50 -6.55 -8.13 0.38
N LEU A 51 -7.69 -7.53 0.73
CA LEU A 51 -8.63 -8.02 1.73
C LEU A 51 -10.06 -7.88 1.22
N THR A 52 -10.87 -8.90 1.45
CA THR A 52 -12.34 -8.80 1.35
C THR A 52 -12.92 -8.13 2.60
N GLY A 53 -14.17 -7.67 2.52
CA GLY A 53 -14.87 -7.14 3.67
C GLY A 53 -15.05 -8.18 4.79
N ARG A 54 -15.22 -9.46 4.42
CA ARG A 54 -15.27 -10.58 5.38
C ARG A 54 -13.93 -10.74 6.12
N GLN A 55 -12.82 -10.74 5.38
CA GLN A 55 -11.48 -10.89 5.94
C GLN A 55 -11.12 -9.72 6.87
N LEU A 56 -11.47 -8.48 6.48
CA LEU A 56 -11.24 -7.30 7.32
C LEU A 56 -12.05 -7.35 8.63
N ARG A 57 -13.28 -7.85 8.59
CA ARG A 57 -14.08 -8.11 9.80
C ARG A 57 -13.43 -9.18 10.69
N ALA A 58 -12.96 -10.28 10.12
CA ALA A 58 -12.28 -11.34 10.87
C ALA A 58 -10.99 -10.81 11.56
N LEU A 59 -10.21 -10.00 10.85
CA LEU A 59 -9.04 -9.33 11.42
C LEU A 59 -9.39 -8.39 12.57
N SER A 60 -10.48 -7.64 12.43
CA SER A 60 -10.98 -6.75 13.48
C SER A 60 -11.38 -7.54 14.73
N VAL A 61 -12.06 -8.69 14.56
CA VAL A 61 -12.40 -9.61 15.65
C VAL A 61 -11.14 -10.19 16.30
N ALA A 62 -10.14 -10.61 15.51
CA ALA A 62 -8.89 -11.14 16.04
C ALA A 62 -8.12 -10.09 16.86
N ALA A 63 -8.03 -8.85 16.37
CA ALA A 63 -7.40 -7.75 17.09
C ALA A 63 -8.10 -7.42 18.41
N GLU A 64 -9.44 -7.40 18.41
CA GLU A 64 -10.26 -7.10 19.59
C GLU A 64 -10.22 -8.21 20.65
N ARG A 65 -10.27 -9.48 20.22
CA ARG A 65 -10.36 -10.62 21.14
C ARG A 65 -9.02 -11.13 21.63
N LEU A 66 -7.99 -11.09 20.79
CA LEU A 66 -6.72 -11.77 21.03
C LEU A 66 -5.55 -10.83 21.19
N GLY A 67 -5.63 -9.59 20.68
CA GLY A 67 -4.53 -8.63 20.63
C GLY A 67 -4.83 -7.31 21.35
N ASP A 68 -4.12 -6.26 20.93
CA ASP A 68 -4.19 -4.91 21.51
C ASP A 68 -5.34 -4.02 20.99
N GLY A 69 -6.35 -4.61 20.34
CA GLY A 69 -7.47 -3.88 19.74
C GLY A 69 -7.10 -3.03 18.52
N SER A 70 -5.93 -3.26 17.91
CA SER A 70 -5.47 -2.53 16.72
C SER A 70 -4.92 -3.43 15.62
N LEU A 71 -5.02 -2.96 14.38
CA LEU A 71 -4.32 -3.50 13.21
C LEU A 71 -3.18 -2.55 12.85
N SER A 72 -1.98 -3.08 12.60
CA SER A 72 -0.87 -2.28 12.07
C SER A 72 -0.66 -2.59 10.59
N ILE A 73 -0.80 -1.59 9.72
CA ILE A 73 -0.43 -1.67 8.31
C ILE A 73 1.09 -1.51 8.20
N THR A 74 1.74 -2.45 7.53
CA THR A 74 3.19 -2.49 7.39
C THR A 74 3.66 -1.74 6.14
N SER A 75 4.97 -1.48 6.06
CA SER A 75 5.59 -0.86 4.88
C SER A 75 5.65 -1.76 3.63
N ARG A 76 4.84 -2.83 3.59
CA ARG A 76 4.80 -3.85 2.54
C ARG A 76 3.35 -4.26 2.22
N GLY A 77 2.39 -3.37 2.46
CA GLY A 77 0.97 -3.62 2.17
C GLY A 77 0.44 -4.87 2.87
N ASN A 78 0.75 -5.02 4.17
CA ASN A 78 0.40 -6.21 4.96
C ASN A 78 -0.07 -5.80 6.36
N VAL A 79 -0.67 -6.71 7.13
CA VAL A 79 -1.18 -6.50 8.49
C VAL A 79 -0.32 -7.21 9.53
N GLU A 80 -0.13 -6.52 10.64
CA GLU A 80 0.37 -7.07 11.91
C GLU A 80 -0.68 -6.97 13.00
N LEU A 81 -0.82 -8.06 13.76
CA LEU A 81 -1.56 -8.13 15.02
C LEU A 81 -0.54 -8.18 16.15
N ARG A 82 -0.72 -7.33 17.16
CA ARG A 82 0.20 -7.16 18.29
C ARG A 82 -0.52 -7.31 19.61
N GLY A 83 0.27 -7.45 20.67
CA GLY A 83 -0.25 -7.66 22.01
C GLY A 83 -0.98 -9.00 22.15
N LEU A 84 -0.59 -10.00 21.35
CA LEU A 84 -1.25 -11.30 21.40
C LEU A 84 -0.95 -12.00 22.72
N ALA A 85 -1.99 -12.41 23.44
CA ALA A 85 -1.84 -13.11 24.70
C ALA A 85 -1.12 -14.46 24.54
N ASP A 86 -0.41 -14.89 25.58
CA ASP A 86 0.26 -16.19 25.58
C ASP A 86 -0.73 -17.32 25.32
N GLY A 87 -0.36 -18.26 24.45
CA GLY A 87 -1.20 -19.41 24.10
C GLY A 87 -2.36 -19.12 23.13
N CYS A 88 -2.58 -17.88 22.68
CA CYS A 88 -3.69 -17.57 21.77
C CYS A 88 -3.45 -17.99 20.30
N GLY A 89 -2.26 -18.50 19.98
CA GLY A 89 -1.85 -18.89 18.63
C GLY A 89 -2.83 -19.83 17.90
N PRO A 90 -3.28 -20.94 18.51
CA PRO A 90 -4.26 -21.83 17.90
C PRO A 90 -5.59 -21.14 17.55
N ALA A 91 -6.13 -20.35 18.47
CA ALA A 91 -7.38 -19.61 18.25
C ALA A 91 -7.24 -18.56 17.13
N LEU A 92 -6.09 -17.89 17.05
CA LEU A 92 -5.77 -17.00 15.93
C LEU A 92 -5.72 -17.79 14.60
N ALA A 93 -5.03 -18.93 14.58
CA ALA A 93 -4.90 -19.76 13.40
C ALA A 93 -6.26 -20.25 12.88
N GLU A 94 -7.16 -20.66 13.77
CA GLU A 94 -8.53 -21.04 13.42
C GLU A 94 -9.30 -19.88 12.78
N LEU A 95 -9.33 -18.71 13.43
CA LEU A 95 -10.00 -17.51 12.88
C LEU A 95 -9.46 -17.12 11.51
N LEU A 96 -8.13 -17.17 11.33
CA LEU A 96 -7.50 -16.83 10.06
C LEU A 96 -7.80 -17.89 8.98
N ARG A 97 -7.81 -19.17 9.32
CA ARG A 97 -8.14 -20.27 8.39
C ARG A 97 -9.59 -20.18 7.95
N GLU A 98 -10.52 -19.98 8.87
CA GLU A 98 -11.94 -19.75 8.55
C GLU A 98 -12.12 -18.53 7.66
N ALA A 99 -11.34 -17.47 7.88
CA ALA A 99 -11.37 -16.25 7.07
C ALA A 99 -10.72 -16.40 5.68
N GLY A 100 -10.01 -17.50 5.40
CA GLY A 100 -9.21 -17.67 4.19
C GLY A 100 -7.96 -16.78 4.17
N LEU A 101 -7.44 -16.41 5.34
CA LEU A 101 -6.22 -15.59 5.53
C LEU A 101 -4.97 -16.42 5.86
N LEU A 102 -5.11 -17.75 5.84
CA LEU A 102 -4.04 -18.71 6.03
C LEU A 102 -4.09 -19.76 4.91
N PRO A 103 -3.66 -19.41 3.68
CA PRO A 103 -3.82 -20.28 2.51
C PRO A 103 -2.88 -21.50 2.54
N SER A 104 -1.75 -21.42 3.25
CA SER A 104 -0.78 -22.50 3.37
C SER A 104 -0.05 -22.42 4.71
N ASP A 105 -0.06 -23.51 5.48
CA ASP A 105 0.61 -23.59 6.77
C ASP A 105 2.15 -23.56 6.62
N THR A 106 2.68 -24.07 5.50
CA THR A 106 4.12 -24.12 5.21
C THR A 106 4.67 -22.80 4.65
N HIS A 107 3.83 -22.02 3.99
CA HIS A 107 4.23 -20.79 3.28
C HIS A 107 3.74 -19.49 3.93
N GLU A 108 3.05 -19.56 5.07
CA GLU A 108 2.52 -18.37 5.76
C GLU A 108 3.59 -17.32 6.10
N ARG A 109 4.84 -17.78 6.29
CA ARG A 109 6.01 -16.94 6.56
C ARG A 109 6.74 -16.44 5.32
N VAL A 110 6.53 -17.06 4.15
CA VAL A 110 7.09 -16.55 2.90
C VAL A 110 6.56 -15.13 2.74
N ARG A 111 7.48 -14.21 2.51
CA ARG A 111 7.17 -12.79 2.61
C ARG A 111 6.14 -12.35 1.59
N ASN A 112 5.49 -11.24 1.92
CA ASN A 112 4.39 -10.71 1.13
C ASN A 112 4.81 -10.37 -0.30
N ILE A 113 3.88 -10.55 -1.22
CA ILE A 113 3.95 -10.01 -2.58
C ILE A 113 3.35 -8.60 -2.53
N VAL A 114 4.14 -7.59 -2.86
CA VAL A 114 3.66 -6.20 -2.98
C VAL A 114 3.28 -5.93 -4.43
N ALA A 115 2.16 -5.25 -4.66
CA ALA A 115 1.76 -4.82 -6.00
C ALA A 115 1.38 -3.34 -6.00
N SER A 116 1.44 -2.68 -7.16
CA SER A 116 0.95 -1.31 -7.36
C SER A 116 -0.52 -1.20 -6.93
N PRO A 117 -0.86 -0.46 -5.85
CA PRO A 117 -2.20 -0.47 -5.27
C PRO A 117 -3.27 0.17 -6.16
N LEU A 118 -2.91 1.02 -7.12
CA LEU A 118 -3.86 1.65 -8.04
C LEU A 118 -4.00 0.94 -9.38
N ALA A 119 -3.28 -0.17 -9.59
CA ALA A 119 -3.36 -0.91 -10.85
C ALA A 119 -4.81 -1.29 -11.18
N GLY A 120 -5.24 -0.90 -12.39
CA GLY A 120 -6.61 -1.09 -12.87
C GLY A 120 -7.68 -0.22 -12.21
N LEU A 121 -7.33 0.82 -11.44
CA LEU A 121 -8.30 1.71 -10.79
C LEU A 121 -8.27 3.16 -11.27
N ASP A 122 -7.19 3.59 -11.92
CA ASP A 122 -6.97 5.01 -12.28
C ASP A 122 -6.69 5.23 -13.77
N GLY A 123 -6.94 4.21 -14.60
CA GLY A 123 -6.74 4.26 -16.04
C GLY A 123 -5.28 4.23 -16.49
N TYR A 124 -4.33 4.18 -15.55
CA TYR A 124 -2.91 4.03 -15.90
C TYR A 124 -2.69 2.69 -16.61
N GLY A 125 -2.01 2.74 -17.76
CA GLY A 125 -1.69 1.54 -18.56
C GLY A 125 -2.84 1.00 -19.42
N GLY A 126 -4.02 1.64 -19.42
CA GLY A 126 -5.08 1.30 -20.37
C GLY A 126 -4.80 1.81 -21.80
N PRO A 127 -5.45 1.25 -22.83
CA PRO A 127 -5.29 1.68 -24.23
C PRO A 127 -5.63 3.17 -24.45
N ASP A 128 -6.47 3.73 -23.58
CA ASP A 128 -6.98 5.09 -23.64
C ASP A 128 -6.14 6.07 -22.80
N GLY A 129 -5.13 5.59 -22.06
CA GLY A 129 -4.25 6.37 -21.20
C GLY A 129 -3.30 7.33 -21.95
N TYR A 130 -3.51 7.50 -23.25
CA TYR A 130 -2.87 8.47 -24.14
C TYR A 130 -3.82 9.65 -24.44
N GLY A 131 -4.31 10.31 -23.38
CA GLY A 131 -5.06 11.57 -23.50
C GLY A 131 -4.25 12.74 -22.94
N GLY A 132 -3.18 13.14 -23.63
CA GLY A 132 -2.66 14.51 -23.44
C GLY A 132 -3.70 15.53 -23.92
N PRO A 133 -3.66 16.81 -23.48
CA PRO A 133 -4.71 17.79 -23.79
C PRO A 133 -4.89 18.14 -25.28
N ASP A 134 -4.03 17.66 -26.18
CA ASP A 134 -3.96 18.16 -27.56
C ASP A 134 -4.67 17.24 -28.59
N GLY A 135 -5.84 16.72 -28.21
CA GLY A 135 -6.68 15.86 -29.05
C GLY A 135 -7.85 16.56 -29.74
N TYR A 136 -7.77 17.87 -30.01
CA TYR A 136 -8.69 18.53 -30.95
C TYR A 136 -8.16 18.32 -32.38
N ASP A 137 -8.43 17.16 -32.98
CA ASP A 137 -8.31 17.00 -34.43
C ASP A 137 -9.49 17.72 -35.09
N GLY A 138 -9.23 18.98 -35.48
CA GLY A 138 -10.08 19.72 -36.39
C GLY A 138 -10.12 19.02 -37.73
N ARG A 139 -11.11 18.14 -37.93
CA ARG A 139 -11.52 17.71 -39.27
C ARG A 139 -13.02 17.84 -39.43
N ASP A 140 -13.38 18.92 -40.13
CA ASP A 140 -14.33 18.94 -41.23
C ASP A 140 -15.47 17.93 -41.18
N GLY A 141 -16.61 18.42 -40.68
CA GLY A 141 -17.94 17.91 -41.01
C GLY A 141 -18.75 18.97 -41.75
N ARG A 142 -18.30 19.42 -42.92
CA ARG A 142 -19.22 20.06 -43.89
C ARG A 142 -20.29 19.03 -44.27
N ARG A 143 -21.49 19.20 -43.72
CA ARG A 143 -22.74 18.80 -44.38
C ARG A 143 -23.69 19.97 -44.34
N GLU A 144 -23.70 20.69 -45.47
CA GLU A 144 -24.84 21.50 -45.87
C GLU A 144 -26.06 20.59 -46.11
N GLY A 145 -27.25 21.05 -45.70
CA GLY A 145 -28.51 20.61 -46.30
C GLY A 145 -29.64 20.31 -45.33
N GLY A 146 -30.60 21.24 -45.25
CA GLY A 146 -32.02 20.91 -45.09
C GLY A 146 -32.66 21.24 -43.74
N GLY A 147 -33.50 22.29 -43.73
CA GLY A 147 -34.21 22.78 -42.54
C GLY A 147 -35.54 22.10 -42.20
N ARG A 148 -36.33 22.87 -41.42
CA ARG A 148 -37.60 22.59 -40.69
C ARG A 148 -37.29 22.19 -39.23
N GLY A 149 -37.60 22.98 -38.20
CA GLY A 149 -38.80 23.80 -37.98
C GLY A 149 -39.69 23.04 -36.99
N GLY A 150 -39.64 23.37 -35.71
CA GLY A 150 -40.44 22.71 -34.67
C GLY A 150 -40.23 23.33 -33.30
N GLN A 151 -41.15 24.24 -32.94
CA GLN A 151 -41.27 24.89 -31.64
C GLN A 151 -41.95 23.96 -30.61
N GLY A 152 -41.73 24.23 -29.32
CA GLY A 152 -42.56 23.76 -28.20
C GLY A 152 -41.77 22.91 -27.19
N GLY A 153 -41.86 23.10 -25.88
CA GLY A 153 -42.69 23.98 -25.08
C GLY A 153 -42.41 23.68 -23.60
N TYR A 154 -42.39 24.73 -22.80
CA TYR A 154 -42.25 24.71 -21.34
C TYR A 154 -43.47 24.06 -20.67
N GLY A 155 -43.26 23.37 -19.55
CA GLY A 155 -44.35 22.84 -18.74
C GLY A 155 -43.86 22.27 -17.41
N GLY A 156 -43.63 23.13 -16.43
CA GLY A 156 -43.46 22.75 -15.02
C GLY A 156 -44.78 22.28 -14.39
N ARG A 157 -44.66 21.58 -13.25
CA ARG A 157 -45.72 21.45 -12.24
C ARG A 157 -45.12 21.07 -10.89
N ASP A 158 -45.13 22.05 -9.99
CA ASP A 158 -45.17 21.89 -8.54
C ASP A 158 -46.50 21.25 -8.11
N GLY A 159 -46.54 20.58 -6.95
CA GLY A 159 -47.83 20.31 -6.30
C GLY A 159 -47.93 19.21 -5.24
N ARG A 160 -47.34 19.48 -4.06
CA ARG A 160 -47.92 19.33 -2.69
C ARG A 160 -48.37 17.96 -2.13
N ASP A 161 -47.91 17.78 -0.88
CA ASP A 161 -48.61 17.37 0.35
C ASP A 161 -49.59 16.21 0.33
N ARG A 162 -49.34 15.24 1.23
CA ARG A 162 -50.33 14.83 2.22
C ARG A 162 -49.67 14.20 3.46
N ARG A 163 -49.97 14.83 4.59
CA ARG A 163 -49.68 14.42 5.95
C ARG A 163 -50.69 13.41 6.48
N ASP A 164 -50.25 12.74 7.54
CA ASP A 164 -50.99 12.29 8.73
C ASP A 164 -52.13 11.28 8.56
N ARG A 165 -51.87 10.06 9.07
CA ARG A 165 -52.79 9.38 10.00
C ARG A 165 -51.99 8.61 11.06
N ARG A 166 -52.11 9.10 12.29
CA ARG A 166 -51.89 8.35 13.53
C ARG A 166 -53.09 7.45 13.79
N ASP A 167 -52.83 6.34 14.47
CA ASP A 167 -53.61 5.63 15.50
C ASP A 167 -52.97 4.23 15.60
N GLY A 168 -52.65 3.60 16.72
CA GLY A 168 -52.82 3.84 18.14
C GLY A 168 -52.36 2.54 18.84
N ARG A 169 -51.77 2.69 20.03
CA ARG A 169 -51.56 1.76 21.18
C ARG A 169 -52.00 0.29 21.02
N ASP A 170 -51.26 -0.69 21.52
CA ASP A 170 -51.35 -1.06 22.94
C ASP A 170 -50.09 -1.77 23.49
N GLU A 171 -49.82 -1.51 24.77
CA GLU A 171 -48.86 -2.17 25.64
C GLU A 171 -49.54 -3.24 26.53
N ASN A 172 -48.71 -4.17 27.04
CA ASN A 172 -48.88 -5.11 28.18
C ASN A 172 -49.35 -6.54 27.90
N GLY A 173 -48.54 -7.51 28.39
CA GLY A 173 -49.00 -8.89 28.60
C GLY A 173 -47.92 -9.95 28.89
N ARG A 174 -47.39 -9.94 30.12
CA ARG A 174 -46.68 -10.98 30.91
C ARG A 174 -46.46 -12.42 30.37
N ALA A 175 -45.21 -12.84 30.56
CA ALA A 175 -44.66 -14.11 31.10
C ALA A 175 -45.54 -15.33 31.45
N GLU A 176 -45.09 -16.52 30.98
CA GLU A 176 -45.04 -17.86 31.63
C GLU A 176 -43.95 -18.66 30.84
N SER A 177 -42.86 -19.27 31.33
CA SER A 177 -42.54 -20.28 32.36
C SER A 177 -43.03 -21.72 32.10
N GLY A 178 -42.08 -22.64 31.85
CA GLY A 178 -42.23 -24.11 31.90
C GLY A 178 -42.21 -24.78 30.52
N GLY A 179 -41.47 -25.85 30.22
CA GLY A 179 -40.62 -26.73 31.01
C GLY A 179 -40.55 -28.12 30.35
N ARG A 180 -39.34 -28.70 30.34
CA ARG A 180 -39.01 -30.15 30.38
C ARG A 180 -39.11 -31.03 29.12
N GLY A 181 -38.02 -31.77 28.93
CA GLY A 181 -37.94 -33.15 28.42
C GLY A 181 -37.62 -33.25 26.93
N GLY A 182 -36.51 -33.79 26.45
CA GLY A 182 -35.60 -34.81 26.99
C GLY A 182 -35.61 -36.03 26.07
N ARG A 183 -34.41 -36.59 25.79
CA ARG A 183 -34.12 -37.90 25.14
C ARG A 183 -34.17 -37.91 23.61
N ASP A 184 -33.32 -38.60 22.86
CA ASP A 184 -32.11 -39.41 23.05
C ASP A 184 -31.44 -39.43 21.64
N GLY A 185 -30.13 -39.40 21.49
CA GLY A 185 -29.40 -40.64 21.20
C GLY A 185 -28.65 -40.59 19.85
N ARG A 186 -27.33 -40.40 19.94
CA ARG A 186 -26.21 -40.85 19.07
C ARG A 186 -26.51 -41.39 17.66
N TYR A 187 -25.68 -40.99 16.69
CA TYR A 187 -24.66 -41.88 16.10
C TYR A 187 -23.49 -41.06 15.52
N GLU A 188 -22.30 -41.27 16.07
CA GLU A 188 -21.03 -40.98 15.42
C GLU A 188 -20.83 -41.95 14.25
N GLN A 189 -20.26 -41.47 13.14
CA GLN A 189 -19.34 -42.27 12.34
C GLN A 189 -18.23 -41.38 11.76
N ARG A 190 -17.04 -41.56 12.33
CA ARG A 190 -15.77 -41.10 11.77
C ARG A 190 -15.48 -41.85 10.48
N GLY A 191 -15.39 -41.12 9.37
CA GLY A 191 -14.66 -41.56 8.20
C GLY A 191 -13.17 -41.27 8.39
N ARG A 192 -12.34 -42.31 8.33
CA ARG A 192 -10.90 -42.20 8.10
C ARG A 192 -10.69 -41.63 6.69
N ASP A 193 -9.64 -40.84 6.52
CA ASP A 193 -9.15 -40.25 5.26
C ASP A 193 -9.69 -38.82 5.00
N GLY A 194 -9.18 -37.86 5.79
CA GLY A 194 -9.50 -36.44 5.71
C GLY A 194 -8.98 -35.73 4.45
N ARG A 195 -9.45 -36.14 3.26
CA ARG A 195 -9.35 -35.32 2.05
C ARG A 195 -10.58 -34.44 1.93
N TYR A 196 -10.42 -33.16 2.21
CA TYR A 196 -11.37 -32.13 1.78
C TYR A 196 -11.17 -31.91 0.28
N GLU A 197 -11.99 -32.56 -0.54
CA GLU A 197 -12.15 -32.16 -1.95
C GLU A 197 -12.98 -30.88 -2.00
N GLN A 198 -12.30 -29.73 -2.06
CA GLN A 198 -12.91 -28.46 -2.44
C GLN A 198 -13.28 -28.55 -3.93
N ARG A 199 -14.53 -28.94 -4.22
CA ARG A 199 -15.16 -28.57 -5.48
C ARG A 199 -15.40 -27.07 -5.46
N GLY A 200 -14.41 -26.31 -5.95
CA GLY A 200 -14.59 -24.91 -6.30
C GLY A 200 -15.73 -24.81 -7.31
N ARG A 201 -16.75 -24.01 -6.97
CA ARG A 201 -17.65 -23.51 -7.99
C ARG A 201 -16.85 -22.47 -8.77
N ASP A 202 -16.58 -22.78 -10.03
CA ASP A 202 -16.00 -21.87 -11.00
C ASP A 202 -16.95 -20.67 -11.18
N GLU A 203 -16.71 -19.60 -10.43
CA GLU A 203 -17.25 -18.27 -10.72
C GLU A 203 -16.24 -17.51 -11.58
N ASN A 204 -15.85 -18.12 -12.70
CA ASN A 204 -15.18 -17.42 -13.80
C ASN A 204 -16.24 -16.60 -14.55
N ARG A 205 -16.71 -15.52 -13.94
CA ARG A 205 -17.34 -14.45 -14.71
C ARG A 205 -16.20 -13.67 -15.34
N GLU A 206 -15.83 -14.07 -16.55
CA GLU A 206 -14.97 -13.33 -17.48
C GLU A 206 -15.53 -11.92 -17.66
N GLN A 207 -15.11 -11.01 -16.79
CA GLN A 207 -15.17 -9.58 -17.06
C GLN A 207 -13.91 -9.29 -17.86
N GLY A 208 -14.04 -9.29 -19.18
CA GLY A 208 -12.99 -8.86 -20.10
C GLY A 208 -12.59 -7.41 -19.81
N GLY A 209 -11.59 -7.22 -18.95
CA GLY A 209 -10.95 -5.94 -18.69
C GLY A 209 -9.97 -5.60 -19.82
N ARG A 210 -10.08 -4.40 -20.35
CA ARG A 210 -9.33 -3.91 -21.52
C ARG A 210 -7.83 -3.72 -21.18
N GLY A 211 -6.98 -4.60 -21.72
CA GLY A 211 -5.67 -4.29 -22.32
C GLY A 211 -4.61 -3.49 -21.53
N GLY A 212 -4.35 -3.83 -20.27
CA GLY A 212 -3.15 -3.40 -19.53
C GLY A 212 -2.62 -4.51 -18.62
N PRO A 213 -1.40 -4.36 -18.07
CA PRO A 213 -0.74 -5.42 -17.31
C PRO A 213 -1.47 -5.65 -15.99
N ASP A 214 -2.16 -6.79 -15.87
CA ASP A 214 -2.88 -7.13 -14.63
C ASP A 214 -1.93 -7.68 -13.56
N VAL A 215 -1.20 -6.79 -12.88
CA VAL A 215 -0.32 -7.13 -11.75
C VAL A 215 -1.06 -7.89 -10.64
N ARG A 216 -2.39 -7.79 -10.55
CA ARG A 216 -3.18 -8.56 -9.57
C ARG A 216 -3.34 -10.02 -10.00
N SER A 217 -3.50 -10.28 -11.30
CA SER A 217 -3.46 -11.65 -11.82
C SER A 217 -2.10 -12.30 -11.53
N TRP A 218 -0.99 -11.57 -11.79
CA TRP A 218 0.35 -12.05 -11.48
C TRP A 218 0.54 -12.30 -9.99
N ALA A 219 0.02 -11.42 -9.14
CA ALA A 219 0.09 -11.61 -7.69
C ALA A 219 -0.59 -12.91 -7.25
N ARG A 220 -1.81 -13.16 -7.73
CA ARG A 220 -2.55 -14.39 -7.42
C ARG A 220 -1.87 -15.64 -7.96
N GLU A 221 -1.40 -15.60 -9.21
CA GLU A 221 -0.71 -16.72 -9.84
C GLU A 221 0.62 -17.03 -9.14
N LEU A 222 1.43 -16.00 -8.88
CA LEU A 222 2.69 -16.16 -8.14
C LEU A 222 2.43 -16.68 -6.73
N ASP A 223 1.37 -16.23 -6.08
CA ASP A 223 1.00 -16.72 -4.76
C ASP A 223 0.74 -18.22 -4.73
N ALA A 224 -0.04 -18.71 -5.70
CA ALA A 224 -0.37 -20.11 -5.88
C ALA A 224 0.88 -20.94 -6.23
N LEU A 225 1.72 -20.43 -7.13
CA LEU A 225 2.99 -21.06 -7.52
C LEU A 225 3.95 -21.19 -6.33
N LEU A 226 4.08 -20.14 -5.50
CA LEU A 226 4.89 -20.17 -4.29
C LEU A 226 4.35 -21.22 -3.31
N CYS A 227 3.04 -21.28 -3.08
CA CYS A 227 2.45 -22.27 -2.18
C CYS A 227 2.58 -23.71 -2.68
N ALA A 228 2.69 -23.91 -4.00
CA ALA A 228 2.90 -25.22 -4.61
C ALA A 228 4.37 -25.68 -4.64
N SER A 229 5.33 -24.76 -4.50
CA SER A 229 6.77 -25.08 -4.53
C SER A 229 7.30 -25.44 -3.14
N GLU A 230 7.70 -26.69 -2.94
CA GLU A 230 8.39 -27.11 -1.71
C GLU A 230 9.71 -26.34 -1.49
N ARG A 231 10.38 -25.97 -2.58
CA ARG A 231 11.63 -25.20 -2.55
C ARG A 231 11.37 -23.79 -2.00
N ALA A 232 10.30 -23.15 -2.44
CA ALA A 232 9.93 -21.79 -2.03
C ALA A 232 9.59 -21.68 -0.53
N ALA A 233 9.23 -22.78 0.14
CA ALA A 233 9.07 -22.81 1.61
C ALA A 233 10.36 -22.44 2.36
N GLY A 234 11.52 -22.60 1.72
CA GLY A 234 12.82 -22.19 2.25
C GLY A 234 13.06 -20.67 2.25
N LEU A 235 12.22 -19.89 1.55
CA LEU A 235 12.36 -18.43 1.52
C LEU A 235 12.11 -17.84 2.91
N SER A 236 13.04 -17.01 3.36
CA SER A 236 12.87 -16.25 4.60
C SER A 236 11.68 -15.30 4.50
N GLY A 237 11.03 -15.05 5.64
CA GLY A 237 10.13 -13.92 5.83
C GLY A 237 10.81 -12.54 5.72
N ARG A 238 11.95 -12.43 5.05
CA ARG A 238 12.54 -11.17 4.57
C ARG A 238 12.55 -11.05 3.05
N PHE A 239 12.47 -12.14 2.29
CA PHE A 239 12.56 -12.16 0.84
C PHE A 239 11.32 -11.55 0.17
N LEU A 240 11.44 -10.39 -0.47
CA LEU A 240 10.31 -9.58 -0.92
C LEU A 240 10.11 -9.67 -2.44
N PHE A 241 8.86 -9.82 -2.88
CA PHE A 241 8.46 -9.64 -4.27
C PHE A 241 7.77 -8.28 -4.47
N ALA A 242 8.03 -7.62 -5.59
CA ALA A 242 7.31 -6.42 -6.04
C ALA A 242 6.76 -6.61 -7.46
N LEU A 243 5.50 -6.23 -7.67
CA LEU A 243 4.79 -6.31 -8.95
C LEU A 243 4.30 -4.90 -9.32
N ASP A 244 5.01 -4.28 -10.24
CA ASP A 244 4.80 -2.88 -10.62
C ASP A 244 4.12 -2.81 -11.99
N ASP A 245 3.06 -2.01 -12.12
CA ASP A 245 2.29 -1.86 -13.36
C ASP A 245 2.95 -0.90 -14.37
N GLY A 246 4.20 -0.54 -14.13
CA GLY A 246 5.00 0.36 -14.98
C GLY A 246 5.01 1.80 -14.49
N ARG A 247 4.30 2.13 -13.40
CA ARG A 247 4.32 3.46 -12.77
C ARG A 247 5.50 3.67 -11.82
N CYS A 248 6.23 2.60 -11.51
CA CYS A 248 7.42 2.63 -10.66
C CYS A 248 7.15 3.06 -9.21
N ASP A 249 5.96 2.80 -8.68
CA ASP A 249 5.60 3.13 -7.30
C ASP A 249 6.17 2.08 -6.32
N VAL A 250 6.07 0.79 -6.66
CA VAL A 250 6.54 -0.31 -5.80
C VAL A 250 7.91 -0.85 -6.22
N ALA A 251 8.35 -0.59 -7.45
CA ALA A 251 9.68 -0.97 -7.93
C ALA A 251 10.82 -0.39 -7.08
N GLY A 252 10.62 0.80 -6.49
CA GLY A 252 11.58 1.48 -5.61
C GLY A 252 11.68 0.92 -4.18
N LEU A 253 10.88 -0.10 -3.81
CA LEU A 253 10.83 -0.62 -2.43
C LEU A 253 12.01 -1.54 -2.06
N GLY A 254 12.92 -1.81 -3.01
CA GLY A 254 14.06 -2.70 -2.80
C GLY A 254 13.62 -4.14 -2.54
N ALA A 255 12.73 -4.66 -3.39
CA ALA A 255 12.38 -6.07 -3.43
C ALA A 255 13.57 -6.92 -3.91
N ASP A 256 13.57 -8.21 -3.58
CA ASP A 256 14.57 -9.15 -4.06
C ASP A 256 14.25 -9.60 -5.49
N VAL A 257 12.96 -9.75 -5.79
CA VAL A 257 12.44 -9.99 -7.14
C VAL A 257 11.42 -8.91 -7.48
N THR A 258 11.61 -8.24 -8.61
CA THR A 258 10.67 -7.24 -9.12
C THR A 258 10.19 -7.65 -10.50
N LEU A 259 8.88 -7.63 -10.73
CA LEU A 259 8.28 -7.62 -12.06
C LEU A 259 7.84 -6.19 -12.35
N LEU A 260 8.34 -5.60 -13.43
CA LEU A 260 7.97 -4.27 -13.90
C LEU A 260 7.31 -4.41 -15.26
N ALA A 261 6.04 -4.06 -15.36
CA ALA A 261 5.37 -4.07 -16.64
C ALA A 261 6.00 -3.04 -17.58
N ALA A 262 6.37 -3.47 -18.78
CA ALA A 262 6.92 -2.58 -19.79
C ALA A 262 5.78 -1.85 -20.50
N ARG A 263 5.88 -0.53 -20.63
CA ARG A 263 4.99 0.23 -21.51
C ARG A 263 5.31 -0.15 -22.96
N GLY A 264 4.32 -0.60 -23.72
CA GLY A 264 4.48 -0.92 -25.13
C GLY A 264 5.09 0.26 -25.89
N GLY A 265 6.22 0.03 -26.55
CA GLY A 265 6.80 1.03 -27.45
C GLY A 265 5.92 1.15 -28.70
N ARG A 266 5.92 2.33 -29.33
CA ARG A 266 5.37 2.49 -30.69
C ARG A 266 6.15 1.55 -31.61
N GLY A 267 5.59 0.38 -31.92
CA GLY A 267 6.24 -0.66 -32.73
C GLY A 267 6.08 -2.08 -32.18
N ASP A 268 5.69 -2.26 -30.92
CA ASP A 268 5.35 -3.57 -30.38
C ASP A 268 3.96 -3.97 -30.91
N GLY A 269 3.86 -5.09 -31.62
CA GLY A 269 2.59 -5.56 -32.17
C GLY A 269 1.55 -5.80 -31.07
N PRO A 270 0.24 -5.67 -31.37
CA PRO A 270 -0.82 -5.97 -30.42
C PRO A 270 -0.70 -7.43 -29.94
N GLY A 271 -0.47 -7.62 -28.64
CA GLY A 271 -0.30 -8.94 -28.01
C GLY A 271 1.08 -9.21 -27.40
N ASP A 272 2.04 -8.29 -27.58
CA ASP A 272 3.42 -8.48 -27.12
C ASP A 272 3.71 -7.82 -25.77
N GLU A 273 2.80 -7.95 -24.80
CA GLU A 273 3.00 -7.37 -23.48
C GLU A 273 4.23 -8.00 -22.80
N ARG A 274 5.21 -7.14 -22.50
CA ARG A 274 6.51 -7.54 -21.96
C ARG A 274 6.62 -7.09 -20.52
N VAL A 275 7.31 -7.92 -19.73
CA VAL A 275 7.60 -7.65 -18.33
C VAL A 275 9.10 -7.72 -18.15
N GLU A 276 9.64 -6.76 -17.43
CA GLU A 276 11.02 -6.79 -16.96
C GLU A 276 11.06 -7.47 -15.59
N LEU A 277 11.65 -8.66 -15.54
CA LEU A 277 12.02 -9.36 -14.32
C LEU A 277 13.37 -8.82 -13.84
N ARG A 278 13.49 -8.44 -12.57
CA ARG A 278 14.73 -8.00 -11.92
C ARG A 278 15.01 -8.83 -10.68
N ILE A 279 16.28 -9.20 -10.49
CA ILE A 279 16.79 -9.83 -9.28
C ILE A 279 18.26 -9.48 -9.07
N GLY A 280 18.57 -8.80 -7.97
CA GLY A 280 19.92 -8.28 -7.73
C GLY A 280 20.38 -7.37 -8.89
N ARG A 281 21.49 -7.73 -9.54
CA ARG A 281 22.03 -7.03 -10.72
C ARG A 281 21.47 -7.53 -12.05
N HIS A 282 20.68 -8.60 -12.05
CA HIS A 282 20.20 -9.27 -13.25
C HIS A 282 18.84 -8.73 -13.66
N ALA A 283 18.64 -8.51 -14.96
CA ALA A 283 17.34 -8.18 -15.53
C ALA A 283 17.08 -9.00 -16.80
N PHE A 284 15.83 -9.42 -16.97
CA PHE A 284 15.36 -10.19 -18.10
C PHE A 284 14.04 -9.64 -18.60
N ARG A 285 13.85 -9.63 -19.91
CA ARG A 285 12.55 -9.39 -20.54
C ARG A 285 11.87 -10.73 -20.78
N VAL A 286 10.66 -10.89 -20.25
CA VAL A 286 9.79 -12.06 -20.39
C VAL A 286 8.41 -11.64 -20.92
N ARG A 287 7.58 -12.61 -21.33
CA ARG A 287 6.17 -12.33 -21.67
C ARG A 287 5.35 -12.13 -20.41
N ALA A 288 4.30 -11.32 -20.49
CA ALA A 288 3.34 -11.14 -19.40
C ALA A 288 2.74 -12.46 -18.89
N ALA A 289 2.41 -13.38 -19.80
CA ALA A 289 1.88 -14.72 -19.45
C ALA A 289 2.90 -15.63 -18.74
N ASP A 290 4.19 -15.30 -18.77
CA ASP A 290 5.25 -16.06 -18.10
C ASP A 290 5.70 -15.36 -16.80
N ALA A 291 5.16 -14.19 -16.47
CA ALA A 291 5.70 -13.31 -15.43
C ALA A 291 5.75 -13.98 -14.04
N ALA A 292 4.66 -14.61 -13.60
CA ALA A 292 4.60 -15.28 -12.30
C ALA A 292 5.56 -16.47 -12.21
N ARG A 293 5.63 -17.30 -13.26
CA ARG A 293 6.60 -18.42 -13.36
C ARG A 293 8.04 -17.92 -13.34
N ALA A 294 8.32 -16.82 -14.04
CA ALA A 294 9.64 -16.19 -14.06
C ALA A 294 10.06 -15.68 -12.67
N ALA A 295 9.13 -15.10 -11.91
CA ALA A 295 9.40 -14.63 -10.55
C ALA A 295 9.68 -15.79 -9.57
N LEU A 296 8.94 -16.91 -9.68
CA LEU A 296 9.25 -18.13 -8.90
C LEU A 296 10.64 -18.67 -9.25
N ALA A 297 10.94 -18.85 -10.54
CA ALA A 297 12.23 -19.34 -11.01
C ALA A 297 13.40 -18.48 -10.50
N ALA A 298 13.25 -17.15 -10.50
CA ALA A 298 14.25 -16.25 -9.93
C ALA A 298 14.45 -16.45 -8.42
N ALA A 299 13.37 -16.69 -7.67
CA ALA A 299 13.45 -16.95 -6.23
C ALA A 299 14.11 -18.31 -5.92
N GLU A 300 13.83 -19.34 -6.71
CA GLU A 300 14.49 -20.64 -6.61
C GLU A 300 15.96 -20.57 -7.00
N ALA A 301 16.33 -19.75 -8.00
CA ALA A 301 17.71 -19.44 -8.35
C ALA A 301 18.47 -18.84 -7.17
N PHE A 302 17.83 -17.90 -6.45
CA PHE A 302 18.42 -17.31 -5.25
C PHE A 302 18.64 -18.36 -4.16
N LEU A 303 17.68 -19.25 -3.91
CA LEU A 303 17.85 -20.31 -2.91
C LEU A 303 19.00 -21.25 -3.27
N ALA A 304 19.13 -21.64 -4.54
CA ALA A 304 20.26 -22.42 -5.02
C ALA A 304 21.59 -21.70 -4.78
N ALA A 305 21.69 -20.41 -5.13
CA ALA A 305 22.89 -19.60 -4.90
C ALA A 305 23.22 -19.42 -3.41
N ALA A 306 22.20 -19.29 -2.55
CA ALA A 306 22.38 -19.16 -1.10
C ALA A 306 22.89 -20.46 -0.47
N ASP A 307 22.39 -21.61 -0.95
CA ASP A 307 22.81 -22.94 -0.52
C ASP A 307 24.25 -23.22 -0.98
N GLU A 308 24.58 -22.92 -2.23
CA GLU A 308 25.94 -23.05 -2.79
C GLU A 308 26.95 -22.20 -2.02
N ALA A 309 26.58 -20.95 -1.72
CA ALA A 309 27.43 -20.04 -0.97
C ALA A 309 27.57 -20.43 0.51
N GLY A 310 26.71 -21.32 1.04
CA GLY A 310 26.72 -21.74 2.45
C GLY A 310 26.49 -20.60 3.46
N THR A 311 25.99 -19.44 3.02
CA THR A 311 25.92 -18.23 3.85
C THR A 311 24.67 -18.17 4.74
N GLY A 312 23.60 -18.87 4.36
CA GLY A 312 22.28 -18.70 4.98
C GLY A 312 21.67 -17.33 4.70
N ALA A 313 21.99 -16.73 3.56
CA ALA A 313 21.41 -15.45 3.11
C ALA A 313 19.87 -15.51 3.09
N TRP A 314 19.21 -14.48 3.60
CA TRP A 314 17.75 -14.36 3.57
C TRP A 314 17.25 -13.40 2.48
N ARG A 315 18.17 -12.71 1.83
CA ARG A 315 17.93 -11.64 0.85
C ARG A 315 19.02 -11.73 -0.21
N VAL A 316 18.71 -11.33 -1.44
CA VAL A 316 19.68 -11.36 -2.56
C VAL A 316 20.91 -10.52 -2.24
N ARG A 317 20.71 -9.33 -1.66
CA ARG A 317 21.80 -8.42 -1.24
C ARG A 317 22.71 -8.94 -0.12
N GLU A 318 22.36 -10.07 0.50
CA GLU A 318 23.16 -10.70 1.57
C GLU A 318 24.08 -11.80 1.02
N LEU A 319 23.99 -12.13 -0.27
CA LEU A 319 24.92 -13.06 -0.92
C LEU A 319 26.32 -12.45 -1.00
N PRO A 320 27.39 -13.28 -1.00
CA PRO A 320 28.76 -12.82 -1.18
C PRO A 320 28.93 -12.02 -2.47
N GLU A 321 29.85 -11.06 -2.45
CA GLU A 321 30.23 -10.35 -3.66
C GLU A 321 30.76 -11.35 -4.71
N GLY A 322 30.32 -11.18 -5.96
CA GLY A 322 30.66 -12.10 -7.06
C GLY A 322 29.85 -13.40 -7.10
N GLN A 323 29.08 -13.76 -6.07
CA GLN A 323 28.19 -14.93 -6.14
C GLN A 323 27.23 -14.76 -7.33
N ASP A 324 27.22 -15.75 -8.22
CA ASP A 324 26.31 -15.74 -9.36
C ASP A 324 24.95 -16.30 -8.95
N ILE A 325 23.91 -15.76 -9.57
CA ILE A 325 22.55 -16.27 -9.45
C ILE A 325 22.20 -16.76 -10.84
N ALA A 326 22.15 -18.08 -11.03
CA ALA A 326 21.95 -18.74 -12.33
C ALA A 326 20.49 -18.61 -12.84
N VAL A 327 19.94 -17.39 -12.83
CA VAL A 327 18.54 -17.09 -13.15
C VAL A 327 18.19 -17.53 -14.56
N GLY A 328 19.08 -17.35 -15.54
CA GLY A 328 18.85 -17.79 -16.92
C GLY A 328 18.58 -19.30 -17.01
N ALA A 329 19.39 -20.11 -16.32
CA ALA A 329 19.23 -21.56 -16.30
C ALA A 329 17.94 -22.01 -15.59
N GLU A 330 17.53 -21.32 -14.51
CA GLU A 330 16.24 -21.58 -13.86
C GLU A 330 15.05 -21.19 -14.75
N LEU A 331 15.14 -20.06 -15.46
CA LEU A 331 14.10 -19.63 -16.40
C LEU A 331 13.93 -20.63 -17.55
N GLU A 332 15.03 -21.12 -18.11
CA GLU A 332 15.00 -22.18 -19.14
C GLU A 332 14.37 -23.47 -18.62
N ARG A 333 14.74 -23.91 -17.40
CA ARG A 333 14.14 -25.09 -16.76
C ARG A 333 12.65 -24.91 -16.45
N ALA A 334 12.21 -23.70 -16.15
CA ALA A 334 10.80 -23.35 -15.99
C ALA A 334 10.04 -23.18 -17.33
N GLY A 335 10.72 -23.37 -18.47
CA GLY A 335 10.14 -23.18 -19.80
C GLY A 335 9.77 -21.72 -20.11
N VAL A 336 10.45 -20.77 -19.47
CA VAL A 336 10.22 -19.33 -19.64
C VAL A 336 11.21 -18.76 -20.65
N ALA A 337 10.69 -18.31 -21.80
CA ALA A 337 11.51 -17.61 -22.78
C ALA A 337 11.89 -16.22 -22.25
N ALA A 338 13.19 -16.01 -22.01
CA ALA A 338 13.72 -14.79 -21.43
C ALA A 338 14.89 -14.24 -22.25
N THR A 339 14.90 -12.92 -22.47
CA THR A 339 16.05 -12.24 -23.08
C THR A 339 16.74 -11.35 -22.02
N PRO A 340 18.05 -11.50 -21.76
CA PRO A 340 18.77 -10.62 -20.84
C PRO A 340 18.63 -9.14 -21.23
N ARG A 341 18.55 -8.26 -20.23
CA ARG A 341 18.49 -6.80 -20.39
C ARG A 341 19.39 -6.12 -19.38
N HIS A 342 19.78 -4.88 -19.68
CA HIS A 342 20.29 -3.99 -18.66
C HIS A 342 19.10 -3.43 -17.87
N PRO A 343 19.13 -3.41 -16.52
CA PRO A 343 18.05 -2.84 -15.74
C PRO A 343 17.85 -1.37 -16.12
N ALA A 344 16.70 -1.03 -16.69
CA ALA A 344 16.40 0.37 -16.94
C ALA A 344 16.12 1.07 -15.60
N PRO A 345 16.61 2.29 -15.35
CA PRO A 345 16.10 3.04 -14.21
C PRO A 345 14.59 3.19 -14.37
N CYS A 346 13.87 3.17 -13.25
CA CYS A 346 12.50 3.64 -13.23
C CYS A 346 12.54 5.10 -13.70
N ALA A 347 12.15 5.36 -14.94
CA ALA A 347 12.18 6.71 -15.49
C ALA A 347 11.28 7.61 -14.63
N ASP A 348 11.69 8.86 -14.44
CA ASP A 348 10.77 9.91 -14.02
C ASP A 348 9.63 9.95 -15.03
N ALA A 349 8.51 9.30 -14.69
CA ALA A 349 7.30 9.44 -15.48
C ALA A 349 7.04 10.95 -15.59
N PRO A 350 6.87 11.50 -16.80
CA PRO A 350 6.62 12.92 -16.94
C PRO A 350 5.39 13.24 -16.10
N ALA A 351 5.52 14.20 -15.18
CA ALA A 351 4.39 14.74 -14.45
C ALA A 351 3.29 15.09 -15.48
N PRO A 352 2.00 14.80 -15.22
CA PRO A 352 0.93 15.23 -16.11
C PRO A 352 1.08 16.73 -16.34
N GLY A 353 1.24 17.11 -17.61
CA GLY A 353 1.81 18.38 -18.02
C GLY A 353 1.13 19.56 -17.35
N THR A 354 1.89 20.34 -16.59
CA THR A 354 1.66 21.78 -16.53
C THR A 354 1.92 22.31 -17.93
N GLY A 355 0.86 22.60 -18.69
CA GLY A 355 1.01 23.22 -20.00
C GLY A 355 1.89 24.48 -19.89
N PRO A 356 2.73 24.79 -20.88
CA PRO A 356 3.50 26.01 -20.87
C PRO A 356 2.55 27.20 -20.95
N SER A 357 2.48 27.99 -19.88
CA SER A 357 1.87 29.32 -19.92
C SER A 357 2.70 30.20 -20.85
N THR A 358 2.37 30.24 -22.13
CA THR A 358 2.87 31.27 -23.04
C THR A 358 2.12 32.57 -22.74
N PRO A 359 2.82 33.70 -22.55
CA PRO A 359 2.16 35.00 -22.39
C PRO A 359 1.65 35.45 -23.76
N GLY A 360 0.35 35.25 -24.01
CA GLY A 360 -0.32 35.79 -25.18
C GLY A 360 -0.47 37.30 -25.04
N THR A 361 0.39 38.06 -25.72
CA THR A 361 0.20 39.49 -26.01
C THR A 361 -0.89 39.65 -27.07
N GLY A 362 -2.06 40.13 -26.67
CA GLY A 362 -3.15 40.57 -27.54
C GLY A 362 -3.85 41.81 -26.95
N PRO A 363 -4.33 42.75 -27.78
CA PRO A 363 -4.50 44.14 -27.38
C PRO A 363 -5.75 44.40 -26.53
N SER A 364 -5.59 45.32 -25.59
CA SER A 364 -6.57 45.81 -24.63
C SER A 364 -7.74 46.56 -25.30
N THR A 365 -8.97 46.24 -24.89
CA THR A 365 -10.14 47.13 -25.03
C THR A 365 -10.71 47.46 -23.65
N PRO A 366 -11.01 48.73 -23.32
CA PRO A 366 -11.47 49.14 -21.99
C PRO A 366 -13.00 49.24 -21.85
N GLY A 367 -13.50 48.95 -20.64
CA GLY A 367 -14.89 49.14 -20.17
C GLY A 367 -15.59 47.79 -19.86
N THR A 368 -16.25 47.51 -18.73
CA THR A 368 -16.87 48.33 -17.68
C THR A 368 -17.19 47.42 -16.47
N ASP A 369 -16.92 47.89 -15.24
CA ASP A 369 -17.36 47.53 -13.88
C ASP A 369 -17.63 46.06 -13.37
N PRO A 370 -17.38 45.80 -12.06
CA PRO A 370 -17.26 44.47 -11.45
C PRO A 370 -18.55 44.02 -10.75
N SER A 371 -18.92 42.73 -10.83
CA SER A 371 -19.66 42.01 -9.78
C SER A 371 -19.88 40.53 -10.16
N ALA A 372 -19.35 39.65 -9.30
CA ALA A 372 -19.72 38.25 -9.00
C ALA A 372 -18.52 37.29 -9.09
N PRO A 373 -18.14 36.59 -8.00
CA PRO A 373 -17.20 35.48 -8.08
C PRO A 373 -17.90 34.28 -8.70
N GLU A 374 -17.49 33.92 -9.92
CA GLU A 374 -17.75 32.61 -10.52
C GLU A 374 -17.31 31.49 -9.55
N PRO A 375 -18.09 30.39 -9.40
CA PRO A 375 -17.71 29.27 -8.57
C PRO A 375 -16.46 28.62 -9.16
N GLY A 376 -15.31 28.87 -8.53
CA GLY A 376 -14.02 28.35 -8.93
C GLY A 376 -14.07 26.85 -9.16
N SER A 377 -13.59 26.44 -10.33
CA SER A 377 -13.21 25.07 -10.65
C SER A 377 -12.44 24.48 -9.47
N GLY A 378 -13.04 23.47 -8.83
CA GLY A 378 -12.39 22.75 -7.74
C GLY A 378 -11.04 22.20 -8.20
N PRO A 379 -10.06 22.04 -7.28
CA PRO A 379 -8.74 21.56 -7.65
C PRO A 379 -8.86 20.24 -8.41
N ALA A 380 -8.13 20.15 -9.52
CA ALA A 380 -7.99 18.95 -10.33
C ALA A 380 -7.66 17.74 -9.43
N PRO A 381 -8.14 16.53 -9.77
CA PRO A 381 -7.82 15.34 -9.00
C PRO A 381 -6.28 15.18 -8.93
N PRO A 382 -5.73 14.84 -7.76
CA PRO A 382 -4.29 14.70 -7.62
C PRO A 382 -3.80 13.55 -8.50
N GLY A 383 -2.96 13.86 -9.50
CA GLY A 383 -2.24 12.86 -10.28
C GLY A 383 -1.28 12.02 -9.41
N PRO A 384 -0.68 10.95 -9.94
CA PRO A 384 0.24 10.11 -9.17
C PRO A 384 1.39 10.95 -8.61
N ALA A 385 1.72 10.72 -7.34
CA ALA A 385 2.97 11.21 -6.79
C ALA A 385 4.13 10.55 -7.58
N GLY A 386 5.27 11.25 -7.73
CA GLY A 386 6.38 10.81 -8.58
C GLY A 386 6.95 9.41 -8.22
N PRO A 387 7.98 8.93 -8.95
CA PRO A 387 8.52 7.58 -8.78
C PRO A 387 8.79 7.22 -7.31
N GLY A 388 8.35 6.03 -6.87
CA GLY A 388 8.50 5.56 -5.49
C GLY A 388 7.55 6.18 -4.45
N ALA A 389 6.65 7.08 -4.85
CA ALA A 389 5.62 7.63 -3.98
C ALA A 389 4.31 6.85 -4.11
N GLY A 390 3.63 6.67 -2.98
CA GLY A 390 2.36 5.94 -2.92
C GLY A 390 1.17 6.74 -3.43
N PRO A 391 -0.01 6.11 -3.47
CA PRO A 391 -1.26 6.79 -3.81
C PRO A 391 -1.48 7.99 -2.90
N LEU A 392 -1.78 9.15 -3.49
CA LEU A 392 -2.18 10.31 -2.72
C LEU A 392 -3.52 10.03 -2.03
N PRO A 393 -3.72 10.48 -0.78
CA PRO A 393 -5.01 10.34 -0.12
C PRO A 393 -6.04 11.26 -0.77
N GLY A 394 -7.23 10.74 -1.06
CA GLY A 394 -8.27 11.46 -1.78
C GLY A 394 -9.20 10.53 -2.57
N ILE A 395 -9.94 11.13 -3.50
CA ILE A 395 -10.75 10.39 -4.48
C ILE A 395 -9.84 10.01 -5.65
N VAL A 396 -9.92 8.74 -6.06
CA VAL A 396 -9.30 8.22 -7.27
C VAL A 396 -10.40 8.01 -8.29
N GLU A 397 -10.17 8.52 -9.49
CA GLU A 397 -11.07 8.40 -10.64
C GLU A 397 -10.40 7.52 -11.68
N GLY A 398 -11.16 6.57 -12.23
CA GLY A 398 -10.69 5.69 -13.28
C GLY A 398 -11.80 5.24 -14.21
N PRO A 399 -11.46 4.41 -15.22
CA PRO A 399 -12.37 4.05 -16.30
C PRO A 399 -13.58 3.24 -15.81
N ASP A 400 -13.39 2.44 -14.76
CA ASP A 400 -14.42 1.54 -14.22
C ASP A 400 -15.13 2.11 -12.98
N GLY A 401 -14.90 3.39 -12.65
CA GLY A 401 -15.59 4.09 -11.56
C GLY A 401 -14.66 4.81 -10.60
N TRP A 402 -15.10 4.93 -9.33
CA TRP A 402 -14.39 5.69 -8.31
C TRP A 402 -13.87 4.83 -7.16
N ALA A 403 -12.73 5.24 -6.61
CA ALA A 403 -12.15 4.68 -5.40
C ALA A 403 -11.80 5.79 -4.39
N VAL A 404 -11.59 5.43 -3.13
CA VAL A 404 -11.02 6.33 -2.12
C VAL A 404 -9.69 5.78 -1.64
N SER A 405 -8.69 6.64 -1.58
CA SER A 405 -7.36 6.37 -1.02
C SER A 405 -7.22 7.12 0.30
N VAL A 406 -6.84 6.43 1.37
CA VAL A 406 -6.66 7.02 2.69
C VAL A 406 -5.41 6.47 3.38
N LEU A 407 -4.78 7.25 4.25
CA LEU A 407 -3.69 6.75 5.11
C LEU A 407 -4.17 6.56 6.55
N ALA A 408 -3.58 5.58 7.22
CA ALA A 408 -3.76 5.40 8.66
C ALA A 408 -2.69 6.21 9.40
N PRO A 409 -3.05 7.08 10.36
CA PRO A 409 -2.06 7.75 11.19
C PRO A 409 -1.07 6.75 11.81
N LEU A 410 0.22 6.94 11.52
CA LEU A 410 1.32 6.05 11.97
C LEU A 410 1.18 4.58 11.53
N GLY A 411 0.34 4.31 10.53
CA GLY A 411 0.03 2.96 10.05
C GLY A 411 -0.70 2.09 11.06
N ARG A 412 -1.45 2.67 12.00
CA ARG A 412 -2.23 1.92 12.99
C ARG A 412 -3.70 2.27 12.86
N LEU A 413 -4.53 1.23 12.77
CA LEU A 413 -5.98 1.32 12.77
C LEU A 413 -6.51 0.74 14.08
N THR A 414 -7.36 1.46 14.77
CA THR A 414 -8.20 0.84 15.80
C THR A 414 -9.21 -0.10 15.14
N VAL A 415 -9.79 -1.04 15.91
CA VAL A 415 -10.89 -1.89 15.43
C VAL A 415 -12.09 -1.08 14.93
N ALA A 416 -12.37 0.08 15.54
CA ALA A 416 -13.40 0.98 15.03
C ALA A 416 -13.02 1.53 13.65
N GLN A 417 -11.80 2.04 13.49
CA GLN A 417 -11.32 2.57 12.21
C GLN A 417 -11.24 1.49 11.11
N SER A 418 -10.83 0.27 11.43
CA SER A 418 -10.80 -0.81 10.43
C SER A 418 -12.21 -1.16 9.93
N ARG A 419 -13.23 -1.07 10.79
CA ARG A 419 -14.63 -1.25 10.40
C ARG A 419 -15.14 -0.10 9.51
N GLU A 420 -14.64 1.12 9.67
CA GLU A 420 -15.03 2.29 8.85
C GLU A 420 -14.57 2.22 7.39
N LEU A 421 -13.61 1.34 7.06
CA LEU A 421 -13.28 1.02 5.68
C LEU A 421 -14.42 0.27 4.96
N LEU A 422 -15.48 -0.13 5.68
CA LEU A 422 -16.66 -0.82 5.16
C LEU A 422 -17.91 0.08 5.12
N PRO A 423 -18.89 -0.21 4.23
CA PRO A 423 -18.82 -1.15 3.12
C PRO A 423 -17.71 -0.85 2.11
N ALA A 424 -17.09 -1.93 1.62
CA ALA A 424 -16.21 -1.95 0.46
C ALA A 424 -17.08 -2.39 -0.74
N PRO A 425 -17.53 -1.47 -1.61
CA PRO A 425 -18.53 -1.79 -2.64
C PRO A 425 -18.10 -2.88 -3.62
N ALA A 426 -16.81 -2.96 -3.93
CA ALA A 426 -16.21 -4.02 -4.75
C ALA A 426 -15.84 -5.29 -3.96
N ASP A 427 -16.25 -5.39 -2.67
CA ASP A 427 -15.75 -6.37 -1.69
C ASP A 427 -14.21 -6.43 -1.64
N GLU A 428 -13.56 -5.28 -1.80
CA GLU A 428 -12.11 -5.17 -1.94
C GLU A 428 -11.58 -4.00 -1.11
N VAL A 429 -10.51 -4.24 -0.36
CA VAL A 429 -9.69 -3.24 0.33
C VAL A 429 -8.23 -3.56 0.05
N ARG A 430 -7.49 -2.60 -0.51
CA ARG A 430 -6.07 -2.76 -0.83
C ARG A 430 -5.21 -2.05 0.20
N LEU A 431 -4.41 -2.78 0.97
CA LEU A 431 -3.44 -2.20 1.88
C LEU A 431 -2.18 -1.78 1.14
N THR A 432 -1.71 -0.56 1.40
CA THR A 432 -0.59 0.00 0.67
C THR A 432 0.73 -0.10 1.46
N PRO A 433 1.88 -0.23 0.80
CA PRO A 433 3.21 -0.09 1.43
C PRO A 433 3.45 1.25 2.13
N TRP A 434 2.62 2.24 1.86
CA TRP A 434 2.67 3.56 2.49
C TRP A 434 1.71 3.69 3.68
N ARG A 435 1.34 2.55 4.29
CA ARG A 435 0.55 2.48 5.53
C ARG A 435 -0.87 3.06 5.37
N GLY A 436 -1.44 2.88 4.19
CA GLY A 436 -2.79 3.30 3.86
C GLY A 436 -3.64 2.18 3.28
N SER A 437 -4.80 2.57 2.76
CA SER A 437 -5.76 1.68 2.14
C SER A 437 -6.42 2.35 0.94
N VAL A 438 -6.71 1.57 -0.09
CA VAL A 438 -7.55 1.96 -1.22
C VAL A 438 -8.82 1.12 -1.18
N VAL A 439 -9.99 1.77 -1.27
CA VAL A 439 -11.30 1.11 -1.32
C VAL A 439 -11.96 1.47 -2.66
N PRO A 440 -12.10 0.53 -3.60
CA PRO A 440 -12.71 0.77 -4.90
C PRO A 440 -14.22 0.44 -4.95
N GLY A 441 -14.86 0.82 -6.06
CA GLY A 441 -16.22 0.39 -6.44
C GLY A 441 -17.32 1.40 -6.12
N PHE A 442 -17.00 2.67 -5.87
CA PHE A 442 -18.02 3.68 -5.63
C PHE A 442 -18.76 4.04 -6.92
N ALA A 443 -20.09 4.02 -6.84
CA ALA A 443 -20.98 4.20 -7.99
C ALA A 443 -20.93 5.61 -8.58
N ASP A 444 -20.76 6.63 -7.73
CA ASP A 444 -20.62 8.03 -8.14
C ASP A 444 -19.53 8.81 -7.37
N ARG A 445 -19.03 9.92 -7.94
CA ARG A 445 -18.07 10.83 -7.26
C ARG A 445 -18.63 11.37 -5.93
N GLY A 446 -19.95 11.58 -5.85
CA GLY A 446 -20.64 12.00 -4.64
C GLY A 446 -20.59 10.94 -3.55
N ALA A 447 -20.83 9.67 -3.90
CA ALA A 447 -20.69 8.52 -3.00
C ALA A 447 -19.24 8.37 -2.50
N ALA A 448 -18.25 8.49 -3.40
CA ALA A 448 -16.83 8.49 -3.04
C ALA A 448 -16.48 9.66 -2.10
N ARG A 449 -17.01 10.86 -2.36
CA ARG A 449 -16.83 12.03 -1.49
C ARG A 449 -17.45 11.82 -0.11
N ALA A 450 -18.68 11.34 -0.04
CA ALA A 450 -19.37 11.07 1.21
C ALA A 450 -18.63 10.03 2.05
N ARG A 451 -18.10 8.98 1.41
CA ARG A 451 -17.22 8.01 2.06
C ARG A 451 -15.96 8.67 2.59
N LEU A 452 -15.28 9.46 1.78
CA LEU A 452 -14.04 10.14 2.17
C LEU A 452 -14.28 11.04 3.39
N ASP A 453 -15.41 11.75 3.44
CA ASP A 453 -15.80 12.57 4.59
C ASP A 453 -16.08 11.74 5.85
N ALA A 454 -16.70 10.57 5.73
CA ALA A 454 -16.88 9.65 6.85
C ALA A 454 -15.53 9.15 7.39
N LEU A 455 -14.63 8.73 6.50
CA LEU A 455 -13.27 8.30 6.87
C LEU A 455 -12.48 9.44 7.54
N ARG A 456 -12.62 10.67 7.06
CA ARG A 456 -12.02 11.86 7.70
C ARG A 456 -12.51 12.03 9.13
N ARG A 457 -13.82 11.90 9.39
CA ARG A 457 -14.40 11.96 10.74
C ARG A 457 -13.93 10.80 11.64
N ALA A 458 -13.66 9.64 11.05
CA ALA A 458 -13.05 8.50 11.74
C ALA A 458 -11.53 8.66 12.00
N GLY A 459 -10.93 9.79 11.60
CA GLY A 459 -9.53 10.11 11.87
C GLY A 459 -8.54 9.58 10.82
N PHE A 460 -9.01 9.15 9.65
CA PHE A 460 -8.13 8.82 8.53
C PHE A 460 -7.51 10.08 7.92
N VAL A 461 -6.35 9.89 7.29
CA VAL A 461 -5.72 10.91 6.45
C VAL A 461 -6.35 10.84 5.06
N THR A 462 -7.15 11.85 4.72
CA THR A 462 -7.93 11.89 3.47
C THR A 462 -7.45 12.95 2.49
N GLY A 463 -6.35 13.63 2.79
CA GLY A 463 -5.75 14.66 1.95
C GLY A 463 -4.35 15.03 2.43
N THR A 464 -3.57 15.66 1.54
CA THR A 464 -2.16 16.02 1.78
C THR A 464 -1.99 17.18 2.77
N GLY A 465 -3.02 17.99 2.98
CA GLY A 465 -3.05 19.03 4.02
C GLY A 465 -3.28 18.50 5.44
N SER A 466 -3.41 17.17 5.61
CA SER A 466 -3.53 16.57 6.94
C SER A 466 -2.21 16.69 7.72
N PRO A 467 -2.27 16.95 9.03
CA PRO A 467 -1.08 16.99 9.87
C PRO A 467 -0.32 15.66 9.93
N TRP A 468 -1.01 14.57 9.65
CA TRP A 468 -0.45 13.21 9.65
C TRP A 468 0.15 12.82 8.31
N TYR A 469 -0.03 13.64 7.26
CA TYR A 469 0.51 13.35 5.94
C TYR A 469 2.05 13.41 5.97
N GLY A 470 2.70 12.33 5.53
CA GLY A 470 4.15 12.21 5.55
C GLY A 470 4.75 11.97 6.95
N VAL A 471 3.95 11.72 7.98
CA VAL A 471 4.43 11.40 9.33
C VAL A 471 4.34 9.89 9.58
N GLY A 472 5.47 9.27 9.90
CA GLY A 472 5.55 7.86 10.24
C GLY A 472 6.33 7.61 11.52
N ALA A 473 6.11 6.44 12.12
CA ALA A 473 6.90 5.98 13.26
C ALA A 473 7.05 4.45 13.21
N CYS A 474 8.13 3.95 13.80
CA CYS A 474 8.24 2.52 14.10
C CYS A 474 7.29 2.13 15.26
N THR A 475 7.30 0.87 15.69
CA THR A 475 6.45 0.40 16.80
C THR A 475 6.70 1.18 18.09
N GLY A 476 7.95 1.49 18.41
CA GLY A 476 8.30 2.15 19.67
C GLY A 476 8.09 1.28 20.91
N ARG A 477 8.27 1.87 22.10
CA ARG A 477 7.70 1.35 23.34
C ARG A 477 6.16 1.51 23.29
N PRO A 478 5.40 0.72 24.05
CA PRO A 478 5.83 -0.46 24.80
C PRO A 478 6.08 -1.70 23.91
N GLY A 479 5.72 -1.67 22.62
CA GLY A 479 5.73 -2.87 21.77
C GLY A 479 7.08 -3.36 21.23
N CYS A 480 8.17 -2.68 21.54
CA CYS A 480 9.52 -3.04 21.14
C CYS A 480 10.51 -2.87 22.29
N ALA A 481 11.06 -3.97 22.81
CA ALA A 481 12.05 -3.97 23.89
C ALA A 481 13.37 -3.25 23.55
N ARG A 482 13.63 -3.01 22.25
CA ARG A 482 14.82 -2.28 21.79
C ARG A 482 14.62 -0.76 21.72
N SER A 483 13.38 -0.30 21.88
CA SER A 483 13.04 1.11 21.75
C SER A 483 13.37 1.87 23.03
N LEU A 484 13.98 3.04 22.89
CA LEU A 484 14.34 3.92 23.99
C LEU A 484 13.18 4.84 24.41
N ALA A 485 12.23 5.11 23.51
CA ALA A 485 11.07 5.98 23.73
C ALA A 485 9.76 5.34 23.24
N ASP A 486 8.62 5.86 23.69
CA ASP A 486 7.30 5.60 23.09
C ASP A 486 7.04 6.59 21.95
N VAL A 487 7.77 6.39 20.84
CA VAL A 487 7.75 7.33 19.72
C VAL A 487 6.35 7.57 19.14
N ARG A 488 5.41 6.62 19.29
CA ARG A 488 4.04 6.80 18.78
C ARG A 488 3.21 7.67 19.72
N ALA A 489 3.38 7.54 21.04
CA ALA A 489 2.79 8.47 21.99
C ALA A 489 3.41 9.87 21.86
N ASP A 490 4.73 9.95 21.69
CA ASP A 490 5.44 11.21 21.54
C ASP A 490 4.93 11.99 20.32
N VAL A 491 4.87 11.33 19.15
CA VAL A 491 4.34 11.95 17.92
C VAL A 491 2.90 12.43 18.11
N ARG A 492 2.03 11.67 18.78
CA ARG A 492 0.63 12.09 19.01
C ARG A 492 0.53 13.32 19.89
N ALA A 493 1.36 13.41 20.92
CA ALA A 493 1.36 14.57 21.81
C ALA A 493 1.99 15.80 21.12
N ASP A 494 2.98 15.63 20.25
CA ASP A 494 3.68 16.75 19.60
C ASP A 494 3.11 17.16 18.25
N ILE A 495 2.19 16.39 17.66
CA ILE A 495 1.67 16.67 16.30
C ILE A 495 1.11 18.09 16.17
N GLY A 496 0.46 18.61 17.22
CA GLY A 496 -0.08 19.97 17.22
C GLY A 496 1.01 21.05 17.24
N GLU A 497 2.09 20.86 18.01
CA GLU A 497 3.22 21.80 18.02
C GLU A 497 4.00 21.73 16.73
N TYR A 498 4.20 20.53 16.21
CA TYR A 498 4.81 20.30 14.92
C TYR A 498 4.11 21.07 13.79
N LEU A 499 2.77 21.14 13.81
CA LEU A 499 2.01 21.95 12.85
C LEU A 499 2.24 23.44 13.00
N ARG A 500 2.23 23.94 14.26
CA ARG A 500 2.46 25.35 14.54
C ARG A 500 3.87 25.76 14.12
N ALA A 501 4.87 24.94 14.40
CA ALA A 501 6.25 25.12 13.96
C ALA A 501 6.37 25.15 12.44
N GLY A 502 5.75 24.18 11.74
CA GLY A 502 5.71 24.16 10.28
C GLY A 502 5.03 25.40 9.70
N ALA A 503 3.91 25.86 10.27
CA ALA A 503 3.24 27.08 9.84
C ALA A 503 4.12 28.33 10.02
N ARG A 504 4.80 28.46 11.17
CA ARG A 504 5.77 29.55 11.43
C ARG A 504 6.94 29.54 10.43
N ALA A 505 7.38 28.34 10.03
CA ALA A 505 8.51 28.15 9.12
C ALA A 505 8.13 28.10 7.62
N GLY A 506 6.85 28.26 7.27
CA GLY A 506 6.38 28.13 5.89
C GLY A 506 6.44 26.70 5.32
N THR A 507 6.51 25.68 6.18
CA THR A 507 6.56 24.24 5.84
C THR A 507 5.41 23.44 6.41
N ALA A 508 4.21 24.03 6.37
CA ALA A 508 2.98 23.33 6.70
C ALA A 508 2.88 21.99 5.94
N PRO A 509 2.19 20.97 6.51
CA PRO A 509 1.99 19.70 5.84
C PRO A 509 1.36 19.89 4.46
N GLY A 510 1.98 19.28 3.46
CA GLY A 510 1.58 19.41 2.08
C GLY A 510 2.58 18.70 1.15
N PRO A 511 2.25 18.55 -0.14
CA PRO A 511 3.18 18.07 -1.14
C PRO A 511 4.36 19.05 -1.23
N GLY A 512 5.59 18.61 -0.94
CA GLY A 512 6.81 19.43 -1.10
C GLY A 512 7.76 19.43 0.11
N GLY A 513 7.29 19.10 1.32
CA GLY A 513 8.17 18.92 2.48
C GLY A 513 8.66 17.47 2.64
N LEU A 514 9.88 17.27 3.14
CA LEU A 514 10.40 15.94 3.43
C LEU A 514 9.48 15.20 4.43
N PRO A 515 9.11 13.93 4.18
CA PRO A 515 8.44 13.09 5.19
C PRO A 515 9.26 13.03 6.48
N VAL A 516 8.60 12.84 7.62
CA VAL A 516 9.25 12.70 8.93
C VAL A 516 9.03 11.29 9.44
N TYR A 517 10.09 10.61 9.86
CA TYR A 517 10.02 9.26 10.40
C TYR A 517 10.64 9.17 11.79
N TRP A 518 9.86 8.65 12.74
CA TRP A 518 10.27 8.51 14.13
C TRP A 518 10.71 7.08 14.46
N SER A 519 11.96 6.94 14.85
CA SER A 519 12.62 5.69 15.14
C SER A 519 12.91 5.60 16.64
N GLY A 520 12.43 4.56 17.30
CA GLY A 520 12.67 4.36 18.73
C GLY A 520 14.09 3.89 19.07
N CYS A 521 14.88 3.49 18.07
CA CYS A 521 16.29 3.14 18.21
C CYS A 521 17.01 3.18 16.86
N GLU A 522 18.32 2.98 16.88
CA GLU A 522 19.18 3.00 15.68
C GLU A 522 18.81 1.99 14.59
N ARG A 523 18.02 0.96 14.91
CA ARG A 523 17.57 -0.01 13.92
C ARG A 523 16.62 0.60 12.89
N ARG A 524 15.92 1.69 13.23
CA ARG A 524 15.05 2.49 12.34
C ARG A 524 14.10 1.61 11.50
N CYS A 525 13.45 0.66 12.17
CA CYS A 525 12.58 -0.33 11.54
C CYS A 525 11.44 0.36 10.78
N GLY A 526 11.25 0.03 9.49
CA GLY A 526 10.13 0.55 8.70
C GLY A 526 10.29 1.97 8.18
N ARG A 527 11.51 2.56 8.32
CA ARG A 527 11.84 3.86 7.73
C ARG A 527 11.66 3.84 6.20
N PRO A 528 11.25 4.95 5.59
CA PRO A 528 11.22 5.06 4.14
C PRO A 528 12.62 4.94 3.51
N GLN A 529 12.67 4.56 2.23
CA GLN A 529 13.93 4.46 1.47
C GLN A 529 14.31 5.77 0.78
N HIS A 530 13.33 6.63 0.49
CA HIS A 530 13.54 7.96 -0.09
C HIS A 530 13.94 8.98 0.99
N ASP A 531 14.36 10.16 0.56
CA ASP A 531 14.69 11.27 1.46
C ASP A 531 13.59 11.56 2.47
N HIS A 532 14.01 11.75 3.72
CA HIS A 532 13.14 12.04 4.85
C HIS A 532 13.93 12.71 5.98
N VAL A 533 13.22 13.32 6.91
CA VAL A 533 13.74 13.71 8.22
C VAL A 533 13.65 12.49 9.13
N ASP A 534 14.79 12.01 9.62
CA ASP A 534 14.87 10.87 10.55
C ASP A 534 14.99 11.38 11.98
N VAL A 535 14.04 11.01 12.84
CA VAL A 535 13.96 11.41 14.25
C VAL A 535 14.23 10.16 15.08
N VAL A 536 15.46 10.00 15.55
CA VAL A 536 15.90 8.78 16.25
C VAL A 536 15.97 9.05 17.75
N ALA A 537 15.25 8.27 18.55
CA ALA A 537 15.30 8.36 20.00
C ALA A 537 16.71 8.01 20.50
N THR A 538 17.24 8.88 21.36
CA THR A 538 18.52 8.69 22.07
C THR A 538 18.29 8.42 23.57
N GLY A 539 17.07 8.69 24.06
CA GLY A 539 16.59 8.43 25.41
C GLY A 539 15.08 8.68 25.46
N ASP A 540 14.49 8.51 26.65
CA ASP A 540 13.06 8.82 26.83
C ASP A 540 12.83 10.33 26.71
N GLY A 541 12.04 10.77 25.72
CA GLY A 541 11.83 12.19 25.41
C GLY A 541 13.02 12.92 24.77
N ALA A 542 14.09 12.23 24.40
CA ALA A 542 15.29 12.80 23.77
C ALA A 542 15.57 12.17 22.41
N TYR A 543 15.96 12.99 21.44
CA TYR A 543 16.10 12.57 20.04
C TYR A 543 17.34 13.15 19.37
N ARG A 544 17.66 12.58 18.21
CA ARG A 544 18.52 13.17 17.19
C ARG A 544 17.72 13.29 15.91
N VAL A 545 17.62 14.51 15.39
CA VAL A 545 16.96 14.81 14.12
C VAL A 545 18.03 14.84 13.03
N THR A 546 17.85 14.08 11.96
CA THR A 546 18.79 14.04 10.83
C THR A 546 18.05 14.29 9.53
N ALA A 547 18.54 15.23 8.73
CA ALA A 547 18.07 15.46 7.36
C ALA A 547 19.26 15.80 6.48
N ARG A 548 19.34 15.16 5.29
CA ARG A 548 20.37 15.44 4.27
C ARG A 548 21.82 15.40 4.80
N GLY A 549 22.09 14.48 5.73
CA GLY A 549 23.43 14.31 6.34
C GLY A 549 23.73 15.21 7.54
N THR A 550 22.91 16.22 7.82
CA THR A 550 23.06 17.06 9.02
C THR A 550 22.27 16.45 10.18
N ALA A 551 22.94 16.24 11.32
CA ALA A 551 22.33 15.70 12.53
C ALA A 551 22.33 16.75 13.65
N VAL A 552 21.17 16.97 14.26
CA VAL A 552 20.94 17.90 15.36
C VAL A 552 20.47 17.10 16.59
N PRO A 553 21.21 17.10 17.71
CA PRO A 553 20.73 16.53 18.96
C PRO A 553 19.64 17.41 19.57
N VAL A 554 18.58 16.79 20.07
CA VAL A 554 17.44 17.45 20.69
C VAL A 554 17.21 16.81 22.06
N PRO A 555 17.74 17.40 23.15
CA PRO A 555 17.75 16.78 24.48
C PRO A 555 16.37 16.73 25.14
N SER A 556 15.40 17.51 24.65
CA SER A 556 14.03 17.51 25.18
C SER A 556 12.99 17.73 24.07
N ARG A 557 11.75 17.25 24.29
CA ARG A 557 10.65 17.40 23.34
C ARG A 557 10.22 18.85 23.07
N ALA A 558 10.58 19.81 23.93
CA ALA A 558 10.17 21.21 23.80
C ALA A 558 10.66 21.88 22.50
N GLU A 559 11.86 21.53 22.05
CA GLU A 559 12.51 22.13 20.86
C GLU A 559 12.34 21.28 19.60
N LEU A 560 11.68 20.12 19.73
CA LEU A 560 11.65 19.10 18.70
C LEU A 560 10.79 19.52 17.50
N GLY A 561 9.66 20.18 17.73
CA GLY A 561 8.78 20.68 16.68
C GLY A 561 9.51 21.65 15.74
N ASP A 562 10.18 22.66 16.31
CA ASP A 562 10.92 23.68 15.53
C ASP A 562 12.14 23.07 14.82
N THR A 563 12.84 22.14 15.46
CA THR A 563 13.97 21.44 14.83
C THR A 563 13.52 20.62 13.62
N ILE A 564 12.42 19.87 13.73
CA ILE A 564 11.88 19.08 12.61
C ILE A 564 11.36 20.02 11.50
N ALA A 565 10.67 21.11 11.86
CA ALA A 565 10.19 22.08 10.88
C ALA A 565 11.36 22.68 10.08
N THR A 566 12.46 23.04 10.74
CA THR A 566 13.70 23.52 10.09
C THR A 566 14.35 22.44 9.22
N ALA A 567 14.39 21.19 9.69
CA ALA A 567 14.93 20.08 8.91
C ALA A 567 14.12 19.80 7.62
N ARG A 568 12.85 20.21 7.57
CA ARG A 568 11.99 20.13 6.37
C ARG A 568 12.18 21.29 5.40
N THR A 569 12.56 22.49 5.87
CA THR A 569 12.66 23.73 5.06
C THR A 569 13.93 23.84 4.25
N SER A 570 14.97 23.04 4.54
CA SER A 570 16.28 23.16 3.89
C SER A 570 16.25 22.64 2.46
N ALA A 571 15.31 23.10 1.65
CA ALA A 571 15.38 23.11 0.20
C ALA A 571 16.63 23.89 -0.21
N THR A 572 17.32 23.34 -1.19
CA THR A 572 18.46 23.94 -1.86
C THR A 572 18.09 25.35 -2.30
N LYS A 573 18.92 26.34 -1.95
CA LYS A 573 19.00 27.59 -2.68
C LYS A 573 19.50 27.33 -4.09
#